data_AF-A0AAD7PL07-F1
#
_entry.id   AF-A0AAD7PL07-F1
#
_cell.length_a   1.000
_cell.length_b   1.000
_cell.length_c   1.000
_cell.angle_alpha   90.00
_cell.angle_beta   90.00
_cell.angle_gamma   90.00
#
_symmetry.space_group_name_H-M   'P 1'
#
loop_
_entity.id
_entity.type
_entity.pdbx_description
1 polymer ?
#
loop_
_entity_poly.entity_id
_entity_poly.type
_entity_poly.pdbx_seq_one_letter_code
_entity_poly.pdbx_strand_id
1 'polypeptide(L)'
;MNLAPIQVSLAVGFLFLGGGMRTFSTSNSSIAALLITLYPHLPTGPNDNRCHLQAFRHLYVLGTEARWIQTVDVDTGLPVYAPLEITTRETEHYAESSFSEVTPCLLPERAILKQIRVCGPRYWPQVLDFTPEDKPWWKSGDKNNPFNSGVLYIKRRVGACSYVDDPVGCQSLLSRAMHKVFGLSSLKVSNLQSNGNNGPGSVTIDQLVSTFSSDPSLNAFAQLCCNPSWHSRSDVDFQEFCLQVLFECVSKDRPALLQVYISLYTMIESMVDQVTSGIVVSGDSLSISGLKLGLTYCEALMTGRLSSSRGGIVQSIFVGSLRKRMEELLSCSQELRDDFHNYLKSGKWPDGESHVKRSMLLSWYLQWFGVPASSVIKIATEKIKPTIMLSSSVPFLCLSFPGIHINVISEIDKVLCAAQVSR
;
A
#
# COMPACT_ATOMS: atom_id res chain seq x y z
N MET A 1 8.09 50.91 -39.71
CA MET A 1 8.84 49.76 -39.17
C MET A 1 8.42 48.51 -39.93
N ASN A 2 9.09 48.20 -41.04
CA ASN A 2 8.88 46.91 -41.71
C ASN A 2 9.81 45.91 -41.00
N LEU A 3 9.29 45.21 -39.99
CA LEU A 3 9.96 44.01 -39.48
C LEU A 3 10.16 43.07 -40.68
N ALA A 4 11.41 42.69 -40.96
CA ALA A 4 11.69 41.79 -42.06
C ALA A 4 11.02 40.44 -41.73
N PRO A 5 10.21 39.85 -42.63
CA PRO A 5 9.45 38.62 -42.36
C PRO A 5 10.32 37.44 -41.88
N ILE A 6 11.61 37.45 -42.22
CA ILE A 6 12.59 36.46 -41.76
C ILE A 6 12.92 36.57 -40.26
N GLN A 7 12.88 37.77 -39.66
CA GLN A 7 13.12 37.94 -38.22
C GLN A 7 12.01 37.30 -37.41
N VAL A 8 10.78 37.61 -37.79
CA VAL A 8 9.59 37.15 -37.09
C VAL A 8 9.47 35.63 -37.21
N SER A 9 9.67 35.09 -38.42
CA SER A 9 9.64 33.63 -38.62
C SER A 9 10.77 32.90 -37.88
N LEU A 10 11.99 33.45 -37.84
CA LEU A 10 13.09 32.87 -37.07
C LEU A 10 12.80 32.87 -35.56
N ALA A 11 12.31 34.00 -35.03
CA ALA A 11 11.95 34.11 -33.62
C ALA A 11 10.82 33.14 -33.22
N VAL A 12 9.80 33.00 -34.07
CA VAL A 12 8.72 32.02 -33.87
C VAL A 12 9.26 30.58 -33.94
N GLY A 13 10.16 30.30 -34.89
CA GLY A 13 10.82 29.00 -34.99
C GLY A 13 11.65 28.66 -33.76
N PHE A 14 12.27 29.65 -33.13
CA PHE A 14 13.03 29.48 -31.90
C PHE A 14 12.14 29.25 -30.68
N LEU A 15 10.97 29.89 -30.62
CA LEU A 15 9.99 29.66 -29.56
C LEU A 15 9.49 28.21 -29.53
N PHE A 16 9.24 27.63 -30.72
CA PHE A 16 8.75 26.25 -30.87
C PHE A 16 9.83 25.29 -31.36
N LEU A 17 11.07 25.51 -30.93
CA LEU A 17 12.22 24.76 -31.41
C LEU A 17 12.04 23.25 -31.17
N GLY A 18 12.10 22.46 -32.24
CA GLY A 18 11.85 21.01 -32.18
C GLY A 18 10.47 20.66 -31.61
N GLY A 19 9.45 21.48 -31.84
CA GLY A 19 8.11 21.28 -31.30
C GLY A 19 8.00 21.54 -29.79
N GLY A 20 8.94 22.29 -29.21
CA GLY A 20 9.04 22.51 -27.76
C GLY A 20 9.88 21.47 -27.02
N MET A 21 10.44 20.49 -27.75
CA MET A 21 11.27 19.44 -27.15
C MET A 21 12.76 19.83 -27.04
N ARG A 22 13.15 20.92 -27.71
CA ARG A 22 14.54 21.35 -27.81
C ARG A 22 14.68 22.82 -27.46
N THR A 23 15.87 23.20 -27.03
CA THR A 23 16.20 24.55 -26.59
C THR A 23 17.70 24.79 -26.82
N PHE A 24 18.13 26.04 -26.75
CA PHE A 24 19.54 26.39 -26.95
C PHE A 24 20.36 26.17 -25.69
N SER A 25 21.59 25.70 -25.88
CA SER A 25 22.61 25.64 -24.83
C SER A 25 23.52 26.87 -24.91
N THR A 26 24.15 27.21 -23.78
CA THR A 26 25.15 28.29 -23.69
C THR A 26 26.60 27.79 -23.76
N SER A 27 26.84 26.60 -24.32
CA SER A 27 28.20 26.11 -24.55
C SER A 27 28.96 27.00 -25.56
N ASN A 28 30.29 27.07 -25.47
CA ASN A 28 31.11 27.87 -26.39
C ASN A 28 30.83 27.56 -27.87
N SER A 29 30.64 26.29 -28.21
CA SER A 29 30.29 25.87 -29.58
C SER A 29 28.88 26.31 -29.98
N SER A 30 27.92 26.25 -29.06
CA SER A 30 26.54 26.67 -29.29
C SER A 30 26.45 28.17 -29.50
N ILE A 31 27.16 28.95 -28.68
CA ILE A 31 27.26 30.41 -28.82
C ILE A 31 27.90 30.75 -30.16
N ALA A 32 29.00 30.10 -30.56
CA ALA A 32 29.63 30.34 -31.86
C ALA A 32 28.64 30.07 -33.02
N ALA A 33 27.90 28.97 -32.98
CA ALA A 33 26.89 28.64 -33.98
C ALA A 33 25.73 29.66 -34.01
N LEU A 34 25.29 30.13 -32.85
CA LEU A 34 24.24 31.14 -32.72
C LEU A 34 24.69 32.51 -33.21
N LEU A 35 25.93 32.93 -32.94
CA LEU A 35 26.49 34.19 -33.46
C LEU A 35 26.54 34.20 -34.98
N ILE A 36 26.93 33.08 -35.58
CA ILE A 36 26.91 32.94 -37.04
C ILE A 36 25.45 33.00 -37.55
N THR A 37 24.53 32.30 -36.91
CA THR A 37 23.12 32.23 -37.34
C THR A 37 22.39 33.57 -37.22
N LEU A 38 22.62 34.27 -36.11
CA LEU A 38 21.93 35.50 -35.70
C LEU A 38 22.68 36.74 -36.14
N TYR A 39 23.49 36.64 -37.19
CA TYR A 39 24.16 37.80 -37.76
C TYR A 39 23.14 38.90 -38.09
N PRO A 40 23.33 40.13 -37.56
CA PRO A 40 22.26 41.13 -37.45
C PRO A 40 21.83 41.72 -38.80
N HIS A 41 22.68 41.68 -39.83
CA HIS A 41 22.28 42.10 -41.17
C HIS A 41 21.46 41.00 -41.85
N LEU A 42 20.25 41.38 -42.27
CA LEU A 42 19.29 40.49 -42.90
C LEU A 42 19.25 40.68 -44.41
N PRO A 43 18.87 39.64 -45.16
CA PRO A 43 18.67 39.76 -46.60
C PRO A 43 17.56 40.77 -46.91
N THR A 44 17.77 41.57 -47.94
CA THR A 44 16.73 42.42 -48.53
C THR A 44 15.82 41.64 -49.47
N GLY A 45 16.29 40.49 -49.98
CA GLY A 45 15.54 39.58 -50.85
C GLY A 45 16.06 38.14 -50.76
N PRO A 46 15.36 37.15 -51.33
CA PRO A 46 15.64 35.72 -51.13
C PRO A 46 17.03 35.27 -51.61
N ASN A 47 17.59 35.94 -52.62
CA ASN A 47 18.92 35.64 -53.16
C ASN A 47 20.03 36.57 -52.61
N ASP A 48 19.72 37.40 -51.62
CA ASP A 48 20.68 38.34 -51.05
C ASP A 48 21.63 37.64 -50.07
N ASN A 49 22.87 37.46 -50.51
CA ASN A 49 23.96 36.86 -49.75
C ASN A 49 25.16 37.81 -49.58
N ARG A 50 24.99 39.12 -49.80
CA ARG A 50 26.10 40.09 -49.85
C ARG A 50 26.80 40.29 -48.50
N CYS A 51 26.02 40.47 -47.44
CA CYS A 51 26.54 40.70 -46.09
C CYS A 51 26.70 39.40 -45.28
N HIS A 52 25.88 38.40 -45.58
CA HIS A 52 25.85 37.13 -44.85
C HIS A 52 25.20 36.04 -45.70
N LEU A 53 25.79 34.84 -45.70
CA LEU A 53 25.26 33.70 -46.44
C LEU A 53 23.99 33.16 -45.77
N GLN A 54 22.87 33.09 -46.49
CA GLN A 54 21.60 32.65 -45.89
C GLN A 54 21.64 31.23 -45.32
N ALA A 55 22.43 30.33 -45.90
CA ALA A 55 22.60 28.96 -45.40
C ALA A 55 23.10 28.90 -43.94
N PHE A 56 23.92 29.88 -43.54
CA PHE A 56 24.44 29.96 -42.17
C PHE A 56 23.38 30.26 -41.12
N ARG A 57 22.20 30.76 -41.52
CA ARG A 57 21.05 30.92 -40.63
C ARG A 57 20.45 29.62 -40.15
N HIS A 58 20.87 28.46 -40.66
CA HIS A 58 20.45 27.15 -40.17
C HIS A 58 21.45 26.51 -39.20
N LEU A 59 22.58 27.16 -38.93
CA LEU A 59 23.60 26.63 -38.00
C LEU A 59 23.12 26.63 -36.55
N TYR A 60 22.00 27.30 -36.22
CA TYR A 60 21.40 27.25 -34.88
C TYR A 60 21.16 25.82 -34.42
N VAL A 61 20.90 24.89 -35.35
CA VAL A 61 20.70 23.46 -35.07
C VAL A 61 21.89 22.86 -34.31
N LEU A 62 23.12 23.33 -34.55
CA LEU A 62 24.30 22.87 -33.82
C LEU A 62 24.32 23.31 -32.35
N GLY A 63 23.66 24.43 -32.03
CA GLY A 63 23.55 24.95 -30.66
C GLY A 63 22.36 24.41 -29.87
N THR A 64 21.55 23.54 -30.47
CA THR A 64 20.34 23.01 -29.85
C THR A 64 20.60 21.74 -29.04
N GLU A 65 19.92 21.60 -27.91
CA GLU A 65 19.95 20.43 -27.03
C GLU A 65 18.53 19.97 -26.68
N ALA A 66 18.38 18.67 -26.38
CA ALA A 66 17.13 18.12 -25.89
C ALA A 66 17.14 18.19 -24.36
N ARG A 67 16.25 19.01 -23.80
CA ARG A 67 16.07 19.19 -22.34
C ARG A 67 14.63 18.93 -21.88
N TRP A 68 13.79 18.46 -22.80
CA TRP A 68 12.43 18.13 -22.49
C TRP A 68 12.35 16.87 -21.63
N ILE A 69 11.50 16.93 -20.61
CA ILE A 69 11.19 15.82 -19.73
C ILE A 69 9.69 15.54 -19.74
N GLN A 70 9.35 14.26 -19.85
CA GLN A 70 8.00 13.73 -19.77
C GLN A 70 7.95 12.65 -18.72
N THR A 71 6.92 12.67 -17.88
CA THR A 71 6.67 11.55 -16.98
C THR A 71 5.74 10.53 -17.63
N VAL A 72 6.01 9.26 -17.37
CA VAL A 72 5.21 8.13 -17.84
C VAL A 72 4.86 7.27 -16.64
N ASP A 73 3.59 6.92 -16.52
CA ASP A 73 3.14 6.03 -15.46
C ASP A 73 3.57 4.59 -15.76
N VAL A 74 4.22 3.95 -14.79
CA VAL A 74 4.78 2.59 -14.94
C VAL A 74 3.69 1.56 -15.21
N ASP A 75 2.48 1.74 -14.66
CA ASP A 75 1.41 0.75 -14.78
C ASP A 75 0.70 0.81 -16.12
N THR A 76 0.38 2.03 -16.57
CA THR A 76 -0.38 2.24 -17.82
C THR A 76 0.53 2.35 -19.04
N GLY A 77 1.81 2.70 -18.84
CA GLY A 77 2.74 3.02 -19.93
C GLY A 77 2.38 4.31 -20.69
N LEU A 78 1.46 5.11 -20.16
CA LEU A 78 0.98 6.34 -20.79
C LEU A 78 1.69 7.58 -20.21
N PRO A 79 1.88 8.64 -21.02
CA PRO A 79 2.41 9.91 -20.53
C PRO A 79 1.42 10.55 -19.55
N VAL A 80 1.92 11.02 -18.42
CA VAL A 80 1.13 11.65 -17.37
C VAL A 80 1.73 13.00 -16.98
N TYR A 81 0.91 13.85 -16.36
CA TYR A 81 1.40 15.06 -15.71
C TYR A 81 1.83 14.72 -14.30
N ALA A 82 2.99 15.24 -13.88
CA ALA A 82 3.45 15.18 -12.50
C ALA A 82 4.29 16.41 -12.15
N PRO A 83 4.11 16.99 -10.96
CA PRO A 83 4.93 18.09 -10.50
C PRO A 83 6.33 17.59 -10.14
N LEU A 84 7.34 18.27 -10.68
CA LEU A 84 8.74 18.08 -10.37
C LEU A 84 9.27 19.30 -9.64
N GLU A 85 10.10 19.05 -8.65
CA GLU A 85 10.91 20.08 -8.03
C GLU A 85 12.33 19.96 -8.54
N ILE A 86 12.83 21.06 -9.08
CA ILE A 86 14.11 21.15 -9.76
C ILE A 86 14.99 22.06 -8.91
N THR A 87 16.14 21.53 -8.48
CA THR A 87 17.12 22.28 -7.70
C THR A 87 18.31 22.62 -8.58
N THR A 88 18.62 23.91 -8.68
CA THR A 88 19.83 24.42 -9.33
C THR A 88 20.90 24.74 -8.31
N ARG A 89 22.15 24.46 -8.67
CA ARG A 89 23.34 24.68 -7.85
C ARG A 89 23.57 26.17 -7.61
N GLU A 90 24.27 26.45 -6.52
CA GLU A 90 24.86 27.76 -6.31
C GLU A 90 25.89 28.06 -7.41
N THR A 91 25.83 29.28 -7.91
CA THR A 91 26.75 29.86 -8.90
C THR A 91 27.27 31.18 -8.35
N GLU A 92 28.29 31.76 -8.99
CA GLU A 92 28.83 33.07 -8.58
C GLU A 92 27.78 34.19 -8.56
N HIS A 93 26.68 34.04 -9.32
CA HIS A 93 25.64 35.05 -9.47
C HIS A 93 24.36 34.76 -8.66
N TYR A 94 24.11 33.49 -8.32
CA TYR A 94 22.86 33.07 -7.71
C TYR A 94 23.12 32.00 -6.65
N ALA A 95 22.49 32.16 -5.49
CA ALA A 95 22.44 31.12 -4.46
C ALA A 95 21.69 29.88 -4.97
N GLU A 96 21.91 28.74 -4.30
CA GLU A 96 21.14 27.52 -4.54
C GLU A 96 19.63 27.80 -4.41
N SER A 97 18.86 27.41 -5.43
CA SER A 97 17.43 27.63 -5.48
C SER A 97 16.69 26.42 -6.02
N SER A 98 15.45 26.25 -5.57
CA SER A 98 14.55 25.18 -5.97
C SER A 98 13.26 25.78 -6.49
N PHE A 99 12.78 25.30 -7.63
CA PHE A 99 11.51 25.70 -8.21
C PHE A 99 10.69 24.48 -8.63
N SER A 100 9.37 24.66 -8.73
CA SER A 100 8.44 23.59 -9.09
C SER A 100 7.90 23.80 -10.49
N GLU A 101 7.97 22.76 -11.31
CA GLU A 101 7.42 22.69 -12.67
C GLU A 101 6.50 21.48 -12.81
N VAL A 102 5.61 21.50 -13.80
CA VAL A 102 4.75 20.35 -14.11
C VAL A 102 5.18 19.75 -15.44
N THR A 103 5.45 18.44 -15.43
CA THR A 103 5.79 17.71 -16.67
C THR A 103 4.58 17.59 -17.60
N PRO A 104 4.73 17.70 -18.93
CA PRO A 104 5.99 17.89 -19.65
C PRO A 104 6.55 19.31 -19.55
N CYS A 105 7.86 19.42 -19.28
CA CYS A 105 8.55 20.70 -19.14
C CYS A 105 9.99 20.65 -19.67
N LEU A 106 10.65 21.81 -19.74
CA LEU A 106 12.06 21.93 -20.10
C LEU A 106 12.91 22.02 -18.83
N LEU A 107 13.98 21.23 -18.78
CA LEU A 107 14.95 21.28 -17.70
C LEU A 107 15.97 22.40 -17.93
N PRO A 108 16.60 22.92 -16.85
CA PRO A 108 17.72 23.86 -16.97
C PRO A 108 18.95 23.20 -17.61
N GLU A 109 20.04 23.96 -17.79
CA GLU A 109 21.27 23.37 -18.31
C GLU A 109 21.86 22.32 -17.35
N ARG A 110 22.47 21.27 -17.92
CA ARG A 110 23.00 20.13 -17.15
C ARG A 110 24.08 20.53 -16.15
N ALA A 111 24.84 21.58 -16.46
CA ALA A 111 25.93 22.10 -15.64
C ALA A 111 25.45 22.71 -14.32
N ILE A 112 24.29 23.39 -14.34
CA ILE A 112 23.72 24.06 -13.16
C ILE A 112 22.73 23.19 -12.39
N LEU A 113 22.27 22.08 -12.97
CA LEU A 113 21.33 21.19 -12.30
C LEU A 113 21.99 20.42 -11.15
N LYS A 114 21.34 20.44 -9.98
CA LYS A 114 21.74 19.68 -8.79
C LYS A 114 20.91 18.43 -8.61
N GLN A 115 19.58 18.59 -8.57
CA GLN A 115 18.65 17.55 -8.18
C GLN A 115 17.31 17.72 -8.90
N ILE A 116 16.66 16.60 -9.22
CA ILE A 116 15.26 16.56 -9.65
C ILE A 116 14.51 15.64 -8.69
N ARG A 117 13.40 16.12 -8.16
CA ARG A 117 12.53 15.36 -7.27
C ARG A 117 11.11 15.30 -7.84
N VAL A 118 10.55 14.11 -7.94
CA VAL A 118 9.12 13.94 -8.18
C VAL A 118 8.38 14.34 -6.91
N CYS A 119 7.57 15.39 -7.01
CA CYS A 119 6.84 15.96 -5.90
C CYS A 119 5.35 15.60 -5.99
N GLY A 120 4.64 15.89 -4.90
CA GLY A 120 3.19 15.73 -4.82
C GLY A 120 2.71 14.45 -4.13
N PRO A 121 1.44 14.42 -3.71
CA PRO A 121 0.90 13.33 -2.90
C PRO A 121 0.50 12.09 -3.71
N ARG A 122 0.50 12.16 -5.04
CA ARG A 122 -0.14 11.17 -5.93
C ARG A 122 0.80 10.14 -6.53
N TYR A 123 2.07 10.50 -6.67
CA TYR A 123 3.10 9.62 -7.19
C TYR A 123 4.12 9.34 -6.09
N TRP A 124 4.83 8.22 -6.22
CA TRP A 124 5.91 7.92 -5.30
C TRP A 124 7.08 8.91 -5.50
N PRO A 125 7.59 9.52 -4.42
CA PRO A 125 8.69 10.46 -4.53
C PRO A 125 9.94 9.72 -4.98
N GLN A 126 10.57 10.27 -6.01
CA GLN A 126 11.86 9.82 -6.52
C GLN A 126 12.79 11.01 -6.56
N VAL A 127 13.99 10.85 -6.03
CA VAL A 127 15.03 11.87 -6.02
C VAL A 127 16.15 11.41 -6.93
N LEU A 128 16.50 12.26 -7.89
CA LEU A 128 17.58 12.05 -8.83
C LEU A 128 18.63 13.13 -8.57
N ASP A 129 19.78 12.71 -8.06
CA ASP A 129 20.92 13.59 -7.84
C ASP A 129 21.86 13.55 -9.05
N PHE A 130 22.37 14.72 -9.41
CA PHE A 130 23.21 14.88 -10.58
C PHE A 130 24.57 15.41 -10.18
N THR A 131 25.64 14.77 -10.66
CA THR A 131 27.01 15.32 -10.64
C THR A 131 27.17 16.36 -11.74
N PRO A 132 28.01 17.39 -11.56
CA PRO A 132 28.28 18.34 -12.63
C PRO A 132 29.12 17.62 -13.68
N GLU A 133 28.64 17.58 -14.91
CA GLU A 133 29.40 17.08 -16.05
C GLU A 133 29.28 18.09 -17.18
N ASP A 134 30.37 18.32 -17.90
CA ASP A 134 30.37 19.11 -19.16
C ASP A 134 29.69 18.36 -20.32
N LYS A 135 29.14 17.17 -20.05
CA LYS A 135 28.44 16.37 -21.05
C LYS A 135 26.99 16.85 -21.21
N PRO A 136 26.47 16.85 -22.46
CA PRO A 136 25.07 17.16 -22.70
C PRO A 136 24.14 16.13 -22.04
N TRP A 137 22.89 16.54 -21.82
CA TRP A 137 21.85 15.78 -21.13
C TRP A 137 21.72 14.32 -21.59
N TRP A 138 21.48 14.06 -22.87
CA TRP A 138 21.46 12.74 -23.48
C TRP A 138 21.52 12.86 -25.01
N LYS A 139 21.96 11.80 -25.69
CA LYS A 139 21.77 11.64 -27.13
C LYS A 139 20.60 10.68 -27.38
N SER A 140 19.87 10.90 -28.47
CA SER A 140 18.77 10.00 -28.86
C SER A 140 19.30 8.56 -28.99
N GLY A 141 18.67 7.62 -28.27
CA GLY A 141 19.05 6.20 -28.27
C GLY A 141 20.02 5.77 -27.16
N ASP A 142 20.42 6.68 -26.27
CA ASP A 142 21.22 6.34 -25.09
C ASP A 142 20.37 5.63 -24.03
N LYS A 143 20.55 4.31 -23.91
CA LYS A 143 19.80 3.44 -22.98
C LYS A 143 20.30 3.53 -21.54
N ASN A 144 21.50 4.07 -21.31
CA ASN A 144 22.14 4.06 -19.99
C ASN A 144 21.89 5.34 -19.19
N ASN A 145 21.10 6.26 -19.71
CA ASN A 145 20.79 7.52 -19.05
C ASN A 145 19.51 7.40 -18.20
N PRO A 146 19.46 7.94 -16.96
CA PRO A 146 18.29 7.87 -16.08
C PRO A 146 16.98 8.37 -16.74
N PHE A 147 17.07 9.21 -17.76
CA PHE A 147 15.92 9.75 -18.46
C PHE A 147 15.57 9.05 -19.77
N ASN A 148 16.22 7.95 -20.21
CA ASN A 148 15.85 7.23 -21.44
C ASN A 148 15.42 8.15 -22.63
N SER A 149 16.25 9.16 -22.95
CA SER A 149 15.94 10.22 -23.93
C SER A 149 14.85 11.25 -23.55
N GLY A 150 14.65 11.56 -22.27
CA GLY A 150 13.70 12.57 -21.76
C GLY A 150 12.43 11.99 -21.11
N VAL A 151 12.34 10.69 -20.89
CA VAL A 151 11.23 10.00 -20.21
C VAL A 151 11.61 9.59 -18.80
N LEU A 152 10.83 10.05 -17.81
CA LEU A 152 10.93 9.66 -16.41
C LEU A 152 9.75 8.75 -16.03
N TYR A 153 10.05 7.50 -15.68
CA TYR A 153 9.02 6.56 -15.23
C TYR A 153 8.67 6.79 -13.77
N ILE A 154 7.39 7.02 -13.48
CA ILE A 154 6.87 7.26 -12.13
C ILE A 154 5.75 6.27 -11.81
N LYS A 155 5.63 5.90 -10.53
CA LYS A 155 4.57 5.00 -10.06
C LYS A 155 3.50 5.79 -9.33
N ARG A 156 2.25 5.68 -9.76
CA ARG A 156 1.10 6.27 -9.05
C ARG A 156 0.85 5.53 -7.73
N ARG A 157 0.51 6.29 -6.68
CA ARG A 157 0.06 5.75 -5.40
C ARG A 157 -1.37 5.25 -5.52
N VAL A 158 -1.69 4.14 -4.85
CA VAL A 158 -3.07 3.64 -4.79
C VAL A 158 -3.91 4.63 -3.97
N GLY A 159 -5.14 4.87 -4.42
CA GLY A 159 -6.05 5.85 -3.84
C GLY A 159 -5.93 7.25 -4.44
N ALA A 160 -5.06 7.46 -5.43
CA ALA A 160 -4.90 8.72 -6.14
C ALA A 160 -5.20 8.57 -7.64
N CYS A 161 -5.94 9.54 -8.20
CA CYS A 161 -6.19 9.63 -9.64
C CYS A 161 -5.07 10.37 -10.36
N SER A 162 -4.99 10.21 -11.68
CA SER A 162 -4.08 11.04 -12.50
C SER A 162 -4.48 12.53 -12.40
N TYR A 163 -3.55 13.44 -12.70
CA TYR A 163 -3.88 14.88 -12.73
C TYR A 163 -4.81 15.26 -13.89
N VAL A 164 -4.94 14.41 -14.92
CA VAL A 164 -5.92 14.61 -16.00
C VAL A 164 -7.32 14.32 -15.51
N ASP A 165 -7.49 13.20 -14.81
CA ASP A 165 -8.80 12.74 -14.35
C ASP A 165 -9.30 13.53 -13.13
N ASP A 166 -8.38 13.99 -12.29
CA ASP A 166 -8.69 14.82 -11.12
C ASP A 166 -7.63 15.92 -10.98
N PRO A 167 -7.83 17.14 -11.51
CA PRO A 167 -6.81 18.19 -11.38
C PRO A 167 -6.55 18.65 -9.94
N VAL A 168 -7.55 18.58 -9.07
CA VAL A 168 -7.51 19.17 -7.71
C VAL A 168 -7.03 18.17 -6.67
N GLY A 169 -7.27 16.87 -6.86
CA GLY A 169 -6.81 15.82 -5.94
C GLY A 169 -7.78 15.65 -4.78
N CYS A 170 -9.06 15.65 -5.10
CA CYS A 170 -10.13 15.53 -4.11
C CYS A 170 -10.19 14.09 -3.61
N GLN A 171 -9.39 13.74 -2.58
CA GLN A 171 -9.53 12.49 -1.83
C GLN A 171 -10.95 12.31 -1.26
N SER A 172 -11.70 13.41 -1.15
CA SER A 172 -13.12 13.41 -0.82
C SER A 172 -13.98 12.65 -1.83
N LEU A 173 -13.56 12.47 -3.08
CA LEU A 173 -14.30 11.68 -4.07
C LEU A 173 -14.31 10.20 -3.70
N LEU A 174 -13.14 9.65 -3.32
CA LEU A 174 -13.04 8.27 -2.86
C LEU A 174 -13.85 8.07 -1.57
N SER A 175 -13.69 8.96 -0.59
CA SER A 175 -14.43 8.83 0.68
C SER A 175 -15.94 9.01 0.50
N ARG A 176 -16.40 9.99 -0.28
CA ARG A 176 -17.84 10.19 -0.56
C ARG A 176 -18.44 9.04 -1.35
N ALA A 177 -17.73 8.55 -2.36
CA ALA A 177 -18.22 7.48 -3.20
C ALA A 177 -18.28 6.17 -2.41
N MET A 178 -17.29 5.90 -1.57
CA MET A 178 -17.29 4.74 -0.66
C MET A 178 -18.37 4.88 0.41
N HIS A 179 -18.55 6.05 1.02
CA HIS A 179 -19.63 6.27 1.99
C HIS A 179 -21.03 6.12 1.37
N LYS A 180 -21.18 6.46 0.09
CA LYS A 180 -22.42 6.20 -0.68
C LYS A 180 -22.61 4.70 -0.91
N VAL A 181 -21.54 3.96 -1.23
CA VAL A 181 -21.58 2.49 -1.39
C VAL A 181 -21.93 1.79 -0.07
N PHE A 182 -21.32 2.18 1.05
CA PHE A 182 -21.66 1.67 2.38
C PHE A 182 -23.12 1.98 2.74
N GLY A 183 -23.57 3.21 2.49
CA GLY A 183 -24.97 3.62 2.73
C GLY A 183 -25.98 2.86 1.86
N LEU A 184 -25.66 2.59 0.59
CA LEU A 184 -26.53 1.82 -0.32
C LEU A 184 -26.60 0.33 0.04
N SER A 185 -25.52 -0.24 0.60
CA SER A 185 -25.53 -1.62 1.09
C SER A 185 -26.42 -1.77 2.33
N SER A 186 -26.39 -0.79 3.25
CA SER A 186 -27.29 -0.75 4.42
C SER A 186 -28.77 -0.49 4.05
N LEU A 187 -29.03 0.35 3.04
CA LEU A 187 -30.41 0.70 2.61
C LEU A 187 -31.08 -0.34 1.70
N LYS A 188 -30.33 -1.20 1.01
CA LYS A 188 -30.93 -2.34 0.27
C LYS A 188 -31.45 -3.44 1.19
N VAL A 189 -31.02 -3.49 2.45
CA VAL A 189 -31.50 -4.43 3.47
C VAL A 189 -32.94 -4.14 3.89
N SER A 190 -33.43 -2.90 3.73
CA SER A 190 -34.79 -2.53 4.14
C SER A 190 -35.85 -2.56 3.03
N ASN A 191 -35.47 -2.67 1.74
CA ASN A 191 -36.42 -2.66 0.62
C ASN A 191 -36.13 -3.76 -0.40
N LEU A 192 -36.49 -5.00 -0.07
CA LEU A 192 -36.50 -6.15 -0.99
C LEU A 192 -37.66 -6.14 -2.01
N GLN A 193 -38.34 -5.01 -2.20
CA GLN A 193 -39.37 -4.85 -3.23
C GLN A 193 -39.29 -3.46 -3.87
N SER A 194 -38.40 -3.26 -4.83
CA SER A 194 -38.65 -2.29 -5.91
C SER A 194 -37.80 -2.59 -7.14
N ASN A 195 -38.49 -2.65 -8.27
CA ASN A 195 -38.03 -2.90 -9.63
C ASN A 195 -36.66 -2.32 -10.00
N GLY A 196 -35.74 -3.18 -10.43
CA GLY A 196 -35.33 -3.31 -11.85
C GLY A 196 -34.78 -2.11 -12.63
N ASN A 197 -34.72 -0.90 -12.09
CA ASN A 197 -34.19 0.26 -12.81
C ASN A 197 -32.95 0.80 -12.09
N ASN A 198 -31.81 0.16 -12.32
CA ASN A 198 -30.51 0.82 -12.13
C ASN A 198 -30.46 1.97 -13.15
N GLY A 199 -30.75 3.19 -12.70
CA GLY A 199 -30.59 4.38 -13.53
C GLY A 199 -29.15 4.50 -14.06
N PRO A 200 -28.94 5.18 -15.20
CA PRO A 200 -27.66 5.22 -15.94
C PRO A 200 -26.53 6.00 -15.23
N GLY A 201 -26.65 6.26 -13.91
CA GLY A 201 -25.70 7.05 -13.12
C GLY A 201 -25.24 6.38 -11.80
N SER A 202 -25.50 5.09 -11.60
CA SER A 202 -24.93 4.36 -10.45
C SER A 202 -23.51 3.92 -10.76
N VAL A 203 -22.52 4.70 -10.30
CA VAL A 203 -21.10 4.29 -10.33
C VAL A 203 -20.96 2.96 -9.60
N THR A 204 -20.47 1.94 -10.29
CA THR A 204 -20.21 0.62 -9.71
C THR A 204 -18.89 0.63 -8.94
N ILE A 205 -18.74 -0.28 -7.97
CA ILE A 205 -17.58 -0.31 -7.07
C ILE A 205 -16.30 -0.61 -7.84
N ASP A 206 -16.38 -1.51 -8.82
CA ASP A 206 -15.29 -1.86 -9.72
C ASP A 206 -14.84 -0.67 -10.58
N GLN A 207 -15.78 0.11 -11.13
CA GLN A 207 -15.46 1.34 -11.86
C GLN A 207 -14.75 2.36 -10.96
N LEU A 208 -15.22 2.52 -9.72
CA LEU A 208 -14.58 3.38 -8.74
C LEU A 208 -13.16 2.91 -8.45
N VAL A 209 -12.97 1.64 -8.06
CA VAL A 209 -11.63 1.13 -7.71
C VAL A 209 -10.67 1.24 -8.88
N SER A 210 -11.12 0.95 -10.11
CA SER A 210 -10.28 1.11 -11.31
C SER A 210 -9.84 2.55 -11.59
N THR A 211 -10.60 3.54 -11.11
CA THR A 211 -10.25 4.96 -11.25
C THR A 211 -9.15 5.36 -10.26
N PHE A 212 -9.18 4.80 -9.04
CA PHE A 212 -8.25 5.14 -7.96
C PHE A 212 -7.10 4.15 -7.79
N SER A 213 -7.11 3.02 -8.50
CA SER A 213 -6.12 1.96 -8.39
C SER A 213 -5.81 1.34 -9.75
N SER A 214 -4.53 1.30 -10.09
CA SER A 214 -4.01 0.50 -11.21
C SER A 214 -3.68 -0.94 -10.80
N ASP A 215 -3.87 -1.32 -9.52
CA ASP A 215 -3.52 -2.66 -9.02
C ASP A 215 -4.54 -3.72 -9.51
N PRO A 216 -4.09 -4.75 -10.27
CA PRO A 216 -4.99 -5.78 -10.79
C PRO A 216 -5.71 -6.59 -9.71
N SER A 217 -5.07 -6.80 -8.56
CA SER A 217 -5.62 -7.61 -7.46
C SER A 217 -6.81 -6.90 -6.82
N LEU A 218 -6.68 -5.60 -6.55
CA LEU A 218 -7.78 -4.79 -6.02
C LEU A 218 -8.94 -4.68 -7.01
N ASN A 219 -8.64 -4.52 -8.30
CA ASN A 219 -9.66 -4.44 -9.35
C ASN A 219 -10.43 -5.77 -9.49
N ALA A 220 -9.72 -6.89 -9.52
CA ALA A 220 -10.34 -8.22 -9.56
C ALA A 220 -11.16 -8.51 -8.30
N PHE A 221 -10.63 -8.15 -7.12
CA PHE A 221 -11.33 -8.33 -5.85
C PHE A 221 -12.63 -7.52 -5.79
N ALA A 222 -12.62 -6.27 -6.25
CA ALA A 222 -13.81 -5.43 -6.32
C ALA A 222 -14.89 -6.04 -7.22
N GLN A 223 -14.50 -6.63 -8.35
CA GLN A 223 -15.42 -7.29 -9.29
C GLN A 223 -16.02 -8.58 -8.74
N LEU A 224 -15.21 -9.39 -8.04
CA LEU A 224 -15.61 -10.72 -7.57
C LEU A 224 -16.31 -10.71 -6.21
N CYS A 225 -15.75 -9.96 -5.25
CA CYS A 225 -16.18 -10.02 -3.84
C CYS A 225 -17.10 -8.86 -3.43
N CYS A 226 -17.11 -7.76 -4.19
CA CYS A 226 -17.88 -6.56 -3.84
C CYS A 226 -19.06 -6.30 -4.79
N ASN A 227 -19.23 -7.08 -5.86
CA ASN A 227 -20.31 -6.90 -6.81
C ASN A 227 -21.62 -7.55 -6.30
N PRO A 228 -22.70 -6.79 -6.08
CA PRO A 228 -23.96 -7.31 -5.54
C PRO A 228 -24.69 -8.27 -6.49
N SER A 229 -24.28 -8.35 -7.76
CA SER A 229 -24.85 -9.32 -8.71
C SER A 229 -24.31 -10.73 -8.52
N TRP A 230 -23.14 -10.87 -7.88
CA TRP A 230 -22.53 -12.15 -7.57
C TRP A 230 -23.05 -12.64 -6.20
N HIS A 231 -24.17 -13.36 -6.26
CA HIS A 231 -24.86 -14.13 -5.21
C HIS A 231 -26.03 -13.48 -4.43
N SER A 232 -27.21 -14.10 -4.60
CA SER A 232 -28.42 -13.87 -3.80
C SER A 232 -28.41 -14.57 -2.42
N ARG A 233 -27.24 -15.05 -1.96
CA ARG A 233 -27.09 -15.91 -0.76
C ARG A 233 -25.80 -15.66 0.03
N SER A 234 -24.96 -14.70 -0.35
CA SER A 234 -23.74 -14.41 0.41
C SER A 234 -24.08 -13.79 1.76
N ASP A 235 -23.33 -14.20 2.78
CA ASP A 235 -23.35 -13.60 4.10
C ASP A 235 -23.13 -12.09 3.97
N VAL A 236 -24.13 -11.30 4.39
CA VAL A 236 -24.11 -9.83 4.28
C VAL A 236 -22.92 -9.28 5.06
N ASP A 237 -22.55 -9.94 6.16
CA ASP A 237 -21.43 -9.56 7.01
C ASP A 237 -20.09 -9.70 6.27
N PHE A 238 -19.95 -10.74 5.45
CA PHE A 238 -18.74 -10.94 4.63
C PHE A 238 -18.61 -9.89 3.53
N GLN A 239 -19.73 -9.54 2.88
CA GLN A 239 -19.73 -8.52 1.83
C GLN A 239 -19.36 -7.15 2.42
N GLU A 240 -19.92 -6.79 3.59
CA GLU A 240 -19.57 -5.56 4.29
C GLU A 240 -18.10 -5.54 4.69
N PHE A 241 -17.58 -6.65 5.22
CA PHE A 241 -16.16 -6.82 5.52
C PHE A 241 -15.28 -6.61 4.28
N CYS A 242 -15.61 -7.22 3.14
CA CYS A 242 -14.86 -7.07 1.89
C CYS A 242 -14.79 -5.60 1.46
N LEU A 243 -15.89 -4.86 1.57
CA LEU A 243 -15.93 -3.44 1.24
C LEU A 243 -15.05 -2.60 2.18
N GLN A 244 -15.07 -2.89 3.49
CA GLN A 244 -14.24 -2.20 4.48
C GLN A 244 -12.75 -2.43 4.23
N VAL A 245 -12.35 -3.68 3.96
CA VAL A 245 -10.95 -4.04 3.66
C VAL A 245 -10.49 -3.39 2.36
N LEU A 246 -11.31 -3.44 1.32
CA LEU A 246 -11.02 -2.81 0.03
C LEU A 246 -10.83 -1.30 0.19
N PHE A 247 -11.73 -0.63 0.92
CA PHE A 247 -11.61 0.78 1.22
C PHE A 247 -10.30 1.12 1.95
N GLU A 248 -9.93 0.33 2.96
CA GLU A 248 -8.69 0.54 3.68
C GLU A 248 -7.46 0.36 2.77
N CYS A 249 -7.41 -0.74 2.01
CA CYS A 249 -6.28 -1.06 1.15
C CYS A 249 -6.07 0.02 0.09
N VAL A 250 -7.15 0.57 -0.46
CA VAL A 250 -7.07 1.68 -1.43
C VAL A 250 -6.70 2.99 -0.74
N SER A 251 -7.35 3.35 0.37
CA SER A 251 -7.15 4.65 1.03
C SER A 251 -5.77 4.81 1.67
N LYS A 252 -5.19 3.71 2.17
CA LYS A 252 -3.88 3.73 2.85
C LYS A 252 -2.71 3.35 1.95
N ASP A 253 -2.95 3.12 0.66
CA ASP A 253 -1.94 2.67 -0.31
C ASP A 253 -1.27 1.34 0.12
N ARG A 254 -2.09 0.33 0.44
CA ARG A 254 -1.65 -0.98 0.96
C ARG A 254 -2.37 -2.17 0.28
N PRO A 255 -2.25 -2.33 -1.05
CA PRO A 255 -2.90 -3.44 -1.76
C PRO A 255 -2.49 -4.83 -1.25
N ALA A 256 -1.23 -5.02 -0.84
CA ALA A 256 -0.73 -6.30 -0.36
C ALA A 256 -1.40 -6.80 0.93
N LEU A 257 -2.01 -5.91 1.72
CA LEU A 257 -2.72 -6.30 2.94
C LEU A 257 -4.07 -6.95 2.67
N LEU A 258 -4.63 -6.80 1.47
CA LEU A 258 -5.89 -7.44 1.10
C LEU A 258 -5.84 -8.95 1.39
N GLN A 259 -4.77 -9.61 0.96
CA GLN A 259 -4.58 -11.05 1.19
C GLN A 259 -4.49 -11.38 2.69
N VAL A 260 -3.82 -10.53 3.49
CA VAL A 260 -3.69 -10.73 4.93
C VAL A 260 -5.06 -10.65 5.60
N TYR A 261 -5.86 -9.63 5.29
CA TYR A 261 -7.21 -9.47 5.84
C TYR A 261 -8.12 -10.65 5.49
N ILE A 262 -8.16 -11.07 4.22
CA ILE A 262 -8.97 -12.21 3.79
C ILE A 262 -8.49 -13.51 4.44
N SER A 263 -7.18 -13.73 4.56
CA SER A 263 -6.64 -14.94 5.21
C SER A 263 -7.00 -15.02 6.69
N LEU A 264 -6.98 -13.89 7.41
CA LEU A 264 -7.33 -13.84 8.82
C LEU A 264 -8.84 -14.03 9.06
N TYR A 265 -9.68 -13.46 8.20
CA TYR A 265 -11.13 -13.64 8.27
C TYR A 265 -11.53 -15.08 7.96
N THR A 266 -11.06 -15.60 6.82
CA THR A 266 -11.38 -16.98 6.38
C THR A 266 -10.84 -18.04 7.32
N MET A 267 -9.70 -17.79 7.99
CA MET A 267 -9.23 -18.64 9.09
C MET A 267 -10.32 -18.80 10.14
N ILE A 268 -10.79 -17.69 10.73
CA ILE A 268 -11.72 -17.75 11.84
C ILE A 268 -13.07 -18.29 11.39
N GLU A 269 -13.56 -17.92 10.21
CA GLU A 269 -14.78 -18.52 9.66
C GLU A 269 -14.64 -20.03 9.48
N SER A 270 -13.51 -20.51 8.95
CA SER A 270 -13.26 -21.94 8.83
C SER A 270 -13.24 -22.63 10.20
N MET A 271 -12.67 -21.99 11.22
CA MET A 271 -12.67 -22.53 12.58
C MET A 271 -14.08 -22.58 13.17
N VAL A 272 -14.90 -21.55 12.94
CA VAL A 272 -16.31 -21.51 13.35
C VAL A 272 -17.09 -22.62 12.68
N ASP A 273 -16.95 -22.76 11.36
CA ASP A 273 -17.68 -23.75 10.57
C ASP A 273 -17.32 -25.19 10.96
N GLN A 274 -16.04 -25.46 11.27
CA GLN A 274 -15.63 -26.78 11.79
C GLN A 274 -16.26 -27.09 13.17
N VAL A 275 -16.50 -26.06 13.99
CA VAL A 275 -17.18 -26.22 15.28
C VAL A 275 -18.68 -26.43 15.11
N THR A 276 -19.33 -25.75 14.17
CA THR A 276 -20.79 -25.80 13.97
C THR A 276 -21.23 -26.99 13.11
N SER A 277 -20.57 -27.23 11.97
CA SER A 277 -20.92 -28.29 11.01
C SER A 277 -20.41 -29.68 11.41
N GLY A 278 -19.36 -29.75 12.23
CA GLY A 278 -18.75 -31.00 12.70
C GLY A 278 -17.89 -31.73 11.66
N ILE A 279 -17.74 -31.19 10.44
CA ILE A 279 -16.86 -31.75 9.41
C ILE A 279 -15.45 -31.15 9.57
N VAL A 280 -14.47 -31.98 9.89
CA VAL A 280 -13.06 -31.55 10.03
C VAL A 280 -12.40 -31.57 8.66
N VAL A 281 -12.18 -30.39 8.06
CA VAL A 281 -11.57 -30.25 6.73
C VAL A 281 -10.04 -30.15 6.82
N SER A 282 -9.49 -29.54 7.88
CA SER A 282 -8.04 -29.47 8.12
C SER A 282 -7.71 -28.96 9.53
N GLY A 283 -6.92 -29.72 10.29
CA GLY A 283 -6.48 -29.39 11.66
C GLY A 283 -5.23 -28.53 11.76
N ASP A 284 -5.04 -27.57 10.85
CA ASP A 284 -3.82 -26.74 10.82
C ASP A 284 -3.81 -25.72 11.97
N SER A 285 -3.13 -26.11 13.04
CA SER A 285 -2.82 -25.29 14.23
C SER A 285 -1.94 -24.08 13.90
N LEU A 286 -1.23 -24.09 12.77
CA LEU A 286 -0.38 -22.99 12.30
C LEU A 286 -1.14 -21.65 12.14
N SER A 287 -2.42 -21.72 11.79
CA SER A 287 -3.27 -20.55 11.59
C SER A 287 -3.41 -19.69 12.86
N ILE A 288 -3.51 -20.34 14.03
CA ILE A 288 -3.59 -19.70 15.35
C ILE A 288 -2.32 -18.93 15.67
N SER A 289 -1.16 -19.47 15.29
CA SER A 289 0.13 -18.77 15.44
C SER A 289 0.17 -17.48 14.63
N GLY A 290 -0.42 -17.49 13.42
CA GLY A 290 -0.53 -16.29 12.58
C GLY A 290 -1.38 -15.19 13.24
N LEU A 291 -2.53 -15.55 13.81
CA LEU A 291 -3.37 -14.60 14.54
C LEU A 291 -2.68 -14.05 15.80
N LYS A 292 -1.98 -14.91 16.55
CA LYS A 292 -1.16 -14.48 17.69
C LYS A 292 -0.07 -13.51 17.31
N LEU A 293 0.61 -13.75 16.18
CA LEU A 293 1.62 -12.83 15.68
C LEU A 293 1.01 -11.45 15.39
N GLY A 294 -0.16 -11.42 14.74
CA GLY A 294 -0.92 -10.19 14.52
C GLY A 294 -1.27 -9.46 15.83
N LEU A 295 -1.69 -10.20 16.86
CA LEU A 295 -2.01 -9.64 18.17
C LEU A 295 -0.79 -9.06 18.89
N THR A 296 0.31 -9.81 18.94
CA THR A 296 1.56 -9.34 19.56
C THR A 296 2.13 -8.12 18.84
N TYR A 297 1.98 -8.05 17.52
CA TYR A 297 2.32 -6.86 16.74
C TYR A 297 1.46 -5.65 17.16
N CYS A 298 0.14 -5.81 17.23
CA CYS A 298 -0.75 -4.73 17.65
C CYS A 298 -0.47 -4.29 19.10
N GLU A 299 -0.21 -5.21 20.02
CA GLU A 299 0.14 -4.91 21.41
C GLU A 299 1.48 -4.18 21.51
N ALA A 300 2.50 -4.62 20.78
CA ALA A 300 3.81 -3.96 20.74
C ALA A 300 3.71 -2.52 20.18
N LEU A 301 2.79 -2.29 19.24
CA LEU A 301 2.52 -0.96 18.70
C LEU A 301 1.78 -0.07 19.71
N MET A 302 0.75 -0.60 20.39
CA MET A 302 0.01 0.14 21.42
C MET A 302 0.87 0.47 22.65
N THR A 303 1.81 -0.40 23.01
CA THR A 303 2.75 -0.20 24.12
C THR A 303 3.94 0.68 23.74
N GLY A 304 4.03 1.14 22.49
CA GLY A 304 5.12 2.02 22.01
C GLY A 304 6.47 1.33 21.83
N ARG A 305 6.54 -0.01 21.93
CA ARG A 305 7.77 -0.79 21.66
C ARG A 305 8.13 -0.77 20.17
N LEU A 306 7.13 -0.61 19.31
CA LEU A 306 7.28 -0.41 17.88
C LEU A 306 6.82 0.99 17.50
N SER A 307 7.73 1.81 16.98
CA SER A 307 7.41 3.11 16.40
C SER A 307 7.29 3.02 14.88
N SER A 308 6.16 3.47 14.35
CA SER A 308 5.93 3.58 12.90
C SER A 308 5.51 4.99 12.56
N SER A 309 6.24 5.63 11.64
CA SER A 309 5.95 6.98 11.16
C SER A 309 4.62 7.09 10.38
N ARG A 310 4.06 5.95 9.93
CA ARG A 310 2.80 5.87 9.16
C ARG A 310 1.69 5.09 9.88
N GLY A 311 1.77 5.01 11.21
CA GLY A 311 0.82 4.25 12.03
C GLY A 311 0.93 2.73 11.86
N GLY A 312 -0.02 1.99 12.44
CA GLY A 312 -0.05 0.52 12.36
C GLY A 312 -0.34 0.00 10.95
N ILE A 313 0.25 -1.15 10.61
CA ILE A 313 0.10 -1.82 9.31
C ILE A 313 -1.32 -2.39 9.17
N VAL A 314 -1.78 -3.15 10.17
CA VAL A 314 -3.11 -3.77 10.25
C VAL A 314 -3.97 -3.01 11.28
N GLN A 315 -5.28 -2.94 11.07
CA GLN A 315 -6.21 -2.35 12.05
C GLN A 315 -6.23 -3.15 13.35
N SER A 316 -5.94 -2.48 14.47
CA SER A 316 -6.01 -3.08 15.81
C SER A 316 -7.41 -3.52 16.19
N ILE A 317 -8.44 -2.79 15.75
CA ILE A 317 -9.85 -3.09 16.01
C ILE A 317 -10.25 -4.42 15.34
N PHE A 318 -9.85 -4.61 14.08
CA PHE A 318 -10.10 -5.86 13.35
C PHE A 318 -9.40 -7.04 14.02
N VAL A 319 -8.10 -6.94 14.33
CA VAL A 319 -7.39 -8.03 15.00
C VAL A 319 -7.96 -8.29 16.40
N GLY A 320 -8.45 -7.25 17.09
CA GLY A 320 -9.15 -7.36 18.37
C GLY A 320 -10.51 -8.05 18.27
N SER A 321 -11.29 -7.81 17.20
CA SER A 321 -12.57 -8.51 16.99
C SER A 321 -12.35 -9.99 16.69
N LEU A 322 -11.32 -10.32 15.91
CA LEU A 322 -10.89 -11.69 15.66
C LEU A 322 -10.47 -12.40 16.97
N ARG A 323 -9.72 -11.71 17.84
CA ARG A 323 -9.38 -12.24 19.18
C ARG A 323 -10.63 -12.58 19.97
N LYS A 324 -11.60 -11.67 20.04
CA LYS A 324 -12.84 -11.89 20.79
C LYS A 324 -13.60 -13.09 20.26
N ARG A 325 -13.74 -13.21 18.93
CA ARG A 325 -14.42 -14.34 18.29
C ARG A 325 -13.72 -15.67 18.55
N MET A 326 -12.39 -15.68 18.55
CA MET A 326 -11.59 -16.85 18.93
C MET A 326 -11.78 -17.23 20.41
N GLU A 327 -11.81 -16.25 21.31
CA GLU A 327 -12.09 -16.48 22.74
C GLU A 327 -13.54 -16.97 22.98
N GLU A 328 -14.50 -16.50 22.19
CA GLU A 328 -15.89 -16.97 22.21
C GLU A 328 -16.01 -18.42 21.69
N LEU A 329 -15.29 -18.77 20.61
CA LEU A 329 -15.22 -20.14 20.09
C LEU A 329 -14.59 -21.11 21.10
N LEU A 330 -13.53 -20.65 21.78
CA LEU A 330 -12.83 -21.40 22.81
C LEU A 330 -13.45 -21.25 24.20
N SER A 331 -14.59 -20.55 24.30
CA SER A 331 -15.32 -20.48 25.56
C SER A 331 -15.65 -21.89 26.01
N CYS A 332 -15.25 -22.22 27.24
CA CYS A 332 -15.17 -23.60 27.69
C CYS A 332 -16.54 -24.30 27.64
N SER A 333 -16.77 -25.12 26.60
CA SER A 333 -17.78 -26.16 26.67
C SER A 333 -17.39 -27.12 27.80
N GLN A 334 -18.38 -27.73 28.46
CA GLN A 334 -18.12 -28.65 29.55
C GLN A 334 -17.19 -29.80 29.10
N GLU A 335 -17.37 -30.28 27.88
CA GLU A 335 -16.54 -31.32 27.26
C GLU A 335 -15.08 -30.91 27.09
N LEU A 336 -14.81 -29.67 26.65
CA LEU A 336 -13.45 -29.15 26.51
C LEU A 336 -12.75 -29.02 27.86
N ARG A 337 -13.49 -28.69 28.94
CA ARG A 337 -12.94 -28.65 30.31
C ARG A 337 -12.53 -30.04 30.77
N ASP A 338 -13.38 -31.03 30.54
CA ASP A 338 -13.10 -32.42 30.92
C ASP A 338 -11.87 -32.95 30.17
N ASP A 339 -11.76 -32.68 28.87
CA ASP A 339 -10.60 -33.05 28.05
C ASP A 339 -9.32 -32.33 28.50
N PHE A 340 -9.43 -31.04 28.83
CA PHE A 340 -8.31 -30.28 29.38
C PHE A 340 -7.85 -30.82 30.74
N HIS A 341 -8.78 -31.15 31.64
CA HIS A 341 -8.48 -31.76 32.94
C HIS A 341 -7.81 -33.14 32.78
N ASN A 342 -8.28 -33.94 31.82
CA ASN A 342 -7.68 -35.24 31.50
C ASN A 342 -6.26 -35.08 30.94
N TYR A 343 -6.03 -34.09 30.07
CA TYR A 343 -4.71 -33.75 29.56
C TYR A 343 -3.76 -33.27 30.67
N LEU A 344 -4.23 -32.43 31.60
CA LEU A 344 -3.42 -31.99 32.75
C LEU A 344 -3.03 -33.16 33.66
N LYS A 345 -3.96 -34.06 34.01
CA LYS A 345 -3.71 -35.19 34.91
C LYS A 345 -2.84 -36.27 34.27
N SER A 346 -3.22 -36.70 33.07
CA SER A 346 -2.68 -37.92 32.45
C SER A 346 -1.77 -37.65 31.24
N GLY A 347 -1.81 -36.45 30.66
CA GLY A 347 -1.12 -36.14 29.41
C GLY A 347 -1.75 -36.80 28.17
N LYS A 348 -2.92 -37.43 28.32
CA LYS A 348 -3.61 -38.12 27.23
C LYS A 348 -4.45 -37.14 26.42
N TRP A 349 -4.51 -37.39 25.12
CA TRP A 349 -5.41 -36.72 24.18
C TRP A 349 -6.76 -37.47 24.11
N PRO A 350 -7.84 -36.81 23.67
CA PRO A 350 -9.09 -37.49 23.35
C PRO A 350 -8.90 -38.50 22.19
N ASP A 351 -8.93 -39.80 22.49
CA ASP A 351 -8.70 -40.86 21.48
C ASP A 351 -10.03 -41.45 20.95
N GLY A 352 -10.21 -41.49 19.62
CA GLY A 352 -11.33 -42.13 18.91
C GLY A 352 -11.86 -41.37 17.68
N GLU A 353 -12.55 -42.05 16.76
CA GLU A 353 -13.08 -41.44 15.50
C GLU A 353 -14.10 -40.30 15.76
N SER A 354 -14.90 -40.40 16.82
CA SER A 354 -15.79 -39.33 17.29
C SER A 354 -15.08 -38.21 18.08
N HIS A 355 -13.79 -38.36 18.37
CA HIS A 355 -13.00 -37.46 19.21
C HIS A 355 -12.02 -36.57 18.44
N VAL A 356 -11.93 -36.70 17.10
CA VAL A 356 -11.05 -35.85 16.27
C VAL A 356 -11.35 -34.36 16.46
N LYS A 357 -12.63 -33.99 16.50
CA LYS A 357 -13.09 -32.62 16.80
C LYS A 357 -12.64 -32.13 18.18
N ARG A 358 -12.71 -33.00 19.18
CA ARG A 358 -12.35 -32.70 20.58
C ARG A 358 -10.84 -32.52 20.73
N SER A 359 -10.05 -33.39 20.09
CA SER A 359 -8.60 -33.27 19.99
C SER A 359 -8.17 -31.99 19.27
N MET A 360 -8.87 -31.62 18.20
CA MET A 360 -8.62 -30.35 17.50
C MET A 360 -8.91 -29.14 18.39
N LEU A 361 -10.07 -29.09 19.04
CA LEU A 361 -10.43 -28.00 19.95
C LEU A 361 -9.48 -27.88 21.14
N LEU A 362 -9.06 -29.01 21.71
CA LEU A 362 -8.04 -29.04 22.76
C LEU A 362 -6.71 -28.50 22.24
N SER A 363 -6.28 -28.88 21.03
CA SER A 363 -5.04 -28.37 20.43
C SER A 363 -5.08 -26.85 20.26
N TRP A 364 -6.21 -26.31 19.79
CA TRP A 364 -6.43 -24.89 19.61
C TRP A 364 -6.43 -24.14 20.94
N TYR A 365 -7.08 -24.69 21.96
CA TYR A 365 -7.11 -24.13 23.31
C TYR A 365 -5.71 -24.06 23.93
N LEU A 366 -4.96 -25.16 23.89
CA LEU A 366 -3.59 -25.23 24.42
C LEU A 366 -2.69 -24.23 23.72
N GLN A 367 -2.75 -24.16 22.38
CA GLN A 367 -1.94 -23.23 21.61
C GLN A 367 -2.36 -21.77 21.83
N TRP A 368 -3.66 -21.46 21.87
CA TRP A 368 -4.17 -20.11 22.05
C TRP A 368 -3.79 -19.51 23.40
N PHE A 369 -3.90 -20.29 24.48
CA PHE A 369 -3.53 -19.83 25.81
C PHE A 369 -2.06 -20.07 26.18
N GLY A 370 -1.28 -20.67 25.27
CA GLY A 370 0.14 -20.92 25.48
C GLY A 370 0.42 -21.91 26.61
N VAL A 371 -0.44 -22.92 26.76
CA VAL A 371 -0.34 -23.91 27.82
C VAL A 371 0.87 -24.82 27.59
N PRO A 372 1.81 -24.91 28.54
CA PRO A 372 2.96 -25.80 28.44
C PRO A 372 2.57 -27.27 28.38
N ALA A 373 3.51 -28.12 27.98
CA ALA A 373 3.33 -29.57 28.03
C ALA A 373 2.99 -30.04 29.46
N SER A 374 2.14 -31.07 29.58
CA SER A 374 1.69 -31.63 30.87
C SER A 374 2.86 -32.00 31.80
N SER A 375 3.99 -32.46 31.24
CA SER A 375 5.23 -32.74 31.99
C SER A 375 5.81 -31.50 32.69
N VAL A 376 5.83 -30.36 32.02
CA VAL A 376 6.36 -29.09 32.57
C VAL A 376 5.46 -28.60 33.70
N ILE A 377 4.13 -28.73 33.53
CA ILE A 377 3.16 -28.38 34.57
C ILE A 377 3.32 -29.30 35.79
N LYS A 378 3.53 -30.61 35.58
CA LYS A 378 3.81 -31.57 36.68
C LYS A 378 5.08 -31.21 37.45
N ILE A 379 6.17 -30.88 36.76
CA ILE A 379 7.42 -30.46 37.41
C ILE A 379 7.23 -29.16 38.21
N ALA A 380 6.53 -28.17 37.65
CA ALA A 380 6.25 -26.92 38.34
C ALA A 380 5.38 -27.15 39.59
N THR A 381 4.37 -28.01 39.49
CA THR A 381 3.46 -28.30 40.59
C THR A 381 4.11 -29.12 41.70
N GLU A 382 5.05 -30.01 41.38
CA GLU A 382 5.89 -30.69 42.38
C GLU A 382 6.82 -29.72 43.12
N LYS A 383 7.36 -28.71 42.44
CA LYS A 383 8.17 -27.64 43.08
C LYS A 383 7.35 -26.73 43.97
N ILE A 384 6.06 -26.57 43.69
CA ILE A 384 5.14 -25.70 44.41
C ILE A 384 4.49 -26.43 45.61
N LYS A 385 4.30 -27.76 45.55
CA LYS A 385 3.76 -28.59 46.63
C LYS A 385 4.39 -28.37 48.02
N PRO A 386 5.72 -28.26 48.20
CA PRO A 386 6.32 -28.07 49.52
C PRO A 386 6.09 -26.66 50.12
N THR A 387 5.60 -25.70 49.34
CA THR A 387 5.50 -24.28 49.72
C THR A 387 4.06 -23.84 50.04
N ILE A 388 3.05 -24.70 49.86
CA ILE A 388 1.63 -24.32 49.95
C ILE A 388 0.96 -24.97 51.15
N MET A 389 0.61 -24.13 52.12
CA MET A 389 -0.38 -24.38 53.18
C MET A 389 -1.64 -23.50 52.98
N LEU A 390 -1.81 -22.89 51.79
CA LEU A 390 -2.84 -21.89 51.47
C LEU A 390 -3.88 -22.42 50.47
N SER A 391 -5.07 -21.81 50.52
CA SER A 391 -6.29 -22.16 49.79
C SER A 391 -6.26 -21.94 48.27
N SER A 392 -5.22 -21.31 47.70
CA SER A 392 -5.05 -21.15 46.25
C SER A 392 -3.58 -21.00 45.85
N SER A 393 -3.17 -21.70 44.79
CA SER A 393 -1.82 -21.66 44.20
C SER A 393 -1.68 -20.68 43.03
N VAL A 394 -2.76 -19.94 42.69
CA VAL A 394 -2.84 -19.02 41.53
C VAL A 394 -1.68 -18.03 41.44
N PRO A 395 -1.26 -17.32 42.52
CA PRO A 395 -0.15 -16.36 42.42
C PRO A 395 1.20 -17.01 42.03
N PHE A 396 1.48 -18.20 42.55
CA PHE A 396 2.71 -18.94 42.25
C PHE A 396 2.71 -19.50 40.82
N LEU A 397 1.54 -19.91 40.32
CA LEU A 397 1.37 -20.33 38.94
C LEU A 397 1.51 -19.14 37.97
N CYS A 398 1.00 -17.96 38.31
CA CYS A 398 1.24 -16.73 37.54
C CYS A 398 2.73 -16.36 37.45
N LEU A 399 3.49 -16.54 38.53
CA LEU A 399 4.94 -16.31 38.53
C LEU A 399 5.70 -17.35 37.69
N SER A 400 5.27 -18.61 37.76
CA SER A 400 5.90 -19.71 37.01
C SER A 400 5.62 -19.64 35.52
N PHE A 401 4.48 -19.05 35.14
CA PHE A 401 4.00 -18.98 33.76
C PHE A 401 3.44 -17.59 33.41
N PRO A 402 4.31 -16.58 33.24
CA PRO A 402 3.89 -15.18 33.07
C PRO A 402 3.12 -14.89 31.77
N GLY A 403 3.13 -15.81 30.80
CA GLY A 403 2.44 -15.67 29.51
C GLY A 403 1.10 -16.39 29.41
N ILE A 404 0.64 -17.10 30.45
CA ILE A 404 -0.62 -17.85 30.42
C ILE A 404 -1.77 -16.96 30.89
N HIS A 405 -2.91 -17.06 30.21
CA HIS A 405 -4.12 -16.34 30.59
C HIS A 405 -4.66 -16.79 31.96
N ILE A 406 -5.11 -15.83 32.78
CA ILE A 406 -5.53 -16.06 34.18
C ILE A 406 -6.62 -17.13 34.33
N ASN A 407 -7.56 -17.21 33.37
CA ASN A 407 -8.62 -18.23 33.39
C ASN A 407 -8.06 -19.65 33.32
N VAL A 408 -7.00 -19.86 32.55
CA VAL A 408 -6.36 -21.17 32.43
C VAL A 408 -5.58 -21.50 33.69
N ILE A 409 -4.92 -20.50 34.29
CA ILE A 409 -4.23 -20.66 35.58
C ILE A 409 -5.23 -21.06 36.67
N SER A 410 -6.42 -20.44 36.69
CA SER A 410 -7.50 -20.81 37.62
C SER A 410 -7.98 -22.25 37.41
N GLU A 411 -8.12 -22.70 36.17
CA GLU A 411 -8.48 -24.10 35.87
C GLU A 411 -7.38 -25.09 36.29
N ILE A 412 -6.10 -24.74 36.10
CA ILE A 412 -4.97 -25.54 36.58
C ILE A 412 -5.00 -25.63 38.12
N ASP A 413 -5.24 -24.52 38.82
CA ASP A 413 -5.36 -24.49 40.30
C ASP A 413 -6.51 -25.38 40.79
N LYS A 414 -7.68 -25.34 40.14
CA LYS A 414 -8.81 -26.21 40.48
C LYS A 414 -8.47 -27.70 40.36
N VAL A 415 -7.77 -28.10 39.30
CA VAL A 415 -7.34 -29.50 39.11
C VAL A 415 -6.33 -29.92 40.18
N LEU A 416 -5.45 -29.02 40.59
CA LEU A 416 -4.45 -29.27 41.63
C LEU A 416 -5.09 -29.39 43.02
N CYS A 417 -6.00 -28.50 43.38
CA CYS A 417 -6.76 -28.55 44.63
C CYS A 417 -7.62 -29.82 44.71
N ALA A 418 -8.28 -30.23 43.61
CA ALA A 418 -9.07 -31.47 43.56
C ALA A 418 -8.21 -32.74 43.76
N ALA A 419 -6.94 -32.72 43.32
CA ALA A 419 -6.00 -33.82 43.54
C ALA A 419 -5.45 -33.90 44.98
N GLN A 420 -5.58 -32.83 45.76
CA GLN A 420 -5.20 -32.80 47.19
C GLN A 420 -6.33 -33.30 48.11
N VAL A 421 -7.60 -33.11 47.74
CA VAL A 421 -8.78 -33.53 48.52
C VAL A 421 -9.08 -35.04 48.39
N SER A 422 -8.51 -35.70 47.37
CA SER A 422 -8.72 -37.13 47.07
C SER A 422 -7.65 -38.07 47.68
N ARG A 423 -6.89 -37.60 48.68
CA ARG A 423 -5.89 -38.38 49.42
C ARG A 423 -6.24 -38.56 50.88
#